data_AF-A0A6P0NEY0-F1
#
_entry.id   AF-A0A6P0NEY0-F1
#
_cell.length_a   1.000
_cell.length_b   1.000
_cell.length_c   1.000
_cell.angle_alpha   90.00
_cell.angle_beta   90.00
_cell.angle_gamma   90.00
#
_symmetry.space_group_name_H-M   'P 1'
#
loop_
_entity.id
_entity.type
_entity.pdbx_description
1 polymer ?
#
loop_
_entity_poly.entity_id
_entity_poly.type
_entity_poly.pdbx_seq_one_letter_code
_entity_poly.pdbx_strand_id
1 'polypeptide(L)'
;MIGHLNLILRLVIWFLLTANLSLPNIIIGIAIAFLLPGRPKTPEALKDWLRVLGEVIVAIPQAYIEAFEIMLRPHKHEDVIMEGVKPQRTPGLIFLDIFLITFTPKTIV
;
A
#
# COMPACT_ATOMS: atom_id res chain seq x y z
N MET A 1 -2.18 -5.74 22.20
CA MET A 1 -1.42 -6.31 21.05
C MET A 1 -1.15 -5.31 19.91
N ILE A 2 -1.98 -4.29 19.64
CA ILE A 2 -1.82 -3.37 18.48
C ILE A 2 -0.70 -2.33 18.66
N GLY A 3 -0.38 -1.94 19.90
CA GLY A 3 0.72 -0.99 20.20
C GLY A 3 2.09 -1.50 19.77
N HIS A 4 2.38 -2.79 20.03
CA HIS A 4 3.64 -3.43 19.62
C HIS A 4 3.79 -3.46 18.10
N LEU A 5 2.72 -3.72 17.35
CA LEU A 5 2.78 -3.75 15.88
C LEU A 5 3.08 -2.37 15.29
N ASN A 6 2.55 -1.30 15.88
CA ASN A 6 2.87 0.08 15.47
C ASN A 6 4.34 0.41 15.76
N LEU A 7 4.86 0.00 16.92
CA LEU A 7 6.26 0.17 17.28
C LEU A 7 7.18 -0.60 16.33
N ILE A 8 6.85 -1.87 16.04
CA ILE A 8 7.59 -2.72 15.09
C ILE A 8 7.60 -2.06 13.71
N LEU A 9 6.45 -1.62 13.20
CA LEU A 9 6.37 -0.96 11.90
C LEU A 9 7.23 0.31 11.83
N ARG A 10 7.19 1.16 12.88
CA ARG A 10 8.02 2.38 12.95
C ARG A 10 9.51 2.06 12.93
N LEU A 11 9.92 1.06 13.70
CA LEU A 11 11.32 0.62 13.74
C LEU A 11 11.75 0.00 12.41
N VAL A 12 10.91 -0.83 11.78
CA VAL A 12 11.18 -1.39 10.45
C VAL A 12 11.37 -0.27 9.43
N ILE A 13 10.47 0.73 9.40
CA ILE A 13 10.60 1.88 8.50
C ILE A 13 11.89 2.66 8.81
N TRP A 14 12.22 2.90 10.08
CA TRP A 14 13.46 3.58 10.48
C TRP A 14 14.71 2.85 9.99
N PHE A 15 14.78 1.53 10.17
CA PHE A 15 15.92 0.73 9.73
C PHE A 15 15.99 0.59 8.20
N LEU A 16 14.86 0.54 7.50
CA LEU A 16 14.82 0.57 6.04
C LEU A 16 15.33 1.91 5.49
N LEU A 17 14.98 3.03 6.14
CA LEU A 17 15.42 4.37 5.73
C LEU A 17 16.91 4.60 6.00
N THR A 18 17.41 4.12 7.15
CA THR A 18 18.79 4.34 7.57
C THR A 18 19.76 3.29 7.03
N ALA A 19 19.24 2.11 6.62
CA ALA A 19 20.00 0.93 6.19
C ALA A 19 21.18 0.57 7.11
N ASN A 20 21.07 0.92 8.41
CA ASN A 20 22.16 0.85 9.37
C ASN A 20 21.70 0.23 10.69
N LEU A 21 22.32 -0.87 11.10
CA LEU A 21 22.00 -1.60 12.33
C LEU A 21 23.00 -1.34 13.47
N SER A 22 23.75 -0.24 13.41
CA SER A 22 24.65 0.15 14.49
C SER A 22 23.90 0.49 15.78
N LEU A 23 24.54 0.21 16.92
CA LEU A 23 23.99 0.45 18.26
C LEU A 23 23.44 1.88 18.45
N PRO A 24 24.16 2.95 18.02
CA PRO A 24 23.66 4.31 18.15
C PRO A 24 22.38 4.55 17.35
N ASN A 25 22.30 4.01 16.12
CA ASN A 25 21.13 4.18 15.26
C ASN A 25 19.90 3.45 15.81
N ILE A 26 20.08 2.28 16.44
CA ILE A 26 19.01 1.55 17.11
C ILE A 26 18.43 2.37 18.26
N ILE A 27 19.29 2.96 19.11
CA ILE A 27 18.86 3.77 20.26
C ILE A 27 18.05 4.98 19.78
N ILE A 28 18.54 5.67 18.75
CA ILE A 28 17.84 6.82 18.14
C ILE A 28 16.49 6.38 17.55
N GLY A 29 16.46 5.26 16.82
CA GLY A 29 15.24 4.71 16.24
C GLY A 29 14.18 4.38 17.30
N ILE A 30 14.58 3.79 18.42
CA ILE A 30 13.69 3.51 19.56
C ILE A 30 13.16 4.82 20.15
N ALA A 31 14.03 5.79 20.42
CA ALA A 31 13.63 7.08 20.99
C ALA A 31 12.59 7.80 20.11
N ILE A 32 12.83 7.86 18.80
CA ILE A 32 11.90 8.47 17.83
C ILE A 32 10.59 7.69 17.74
N ALA A 33 10.65 6.35 17.75
CA ALA A 33 9.46 5.51 17.66
C ALA A 33 8.52 5.71 18.85
N PHE A 34 9.05 6.00 20.05
CA PHE A 34 8.27 6.36 21.24
C PHE A 34 7.81 7.83 21.25
N LEU A 35 8.61 8.76 20.72
CA LEU A 35 8.27 10.19 20.69
C LEU A 35 7.13 10.51 19.70
N LEU A 36 7.00 9.74 18.61
CA LEU A 36 5.93 9.99 17.63
C LEU A 36 4.53 9.74 18.25
N PRO A 37 3.57 10.68 18.12
CA PRO A 37 2.22 10.48 18.63
C PRO A 37 1.52 9.29 17.96
N GLY A 38 0.80 8.49 18.75
CA GLY A 38 0.01 7.37 18.24
C GLY A 38 -1.36 7.82 17.76
N ARG A 39 -1.71 7.56 16.49
CA ARG A 39 -3.11 7.64 16.04
C ARG A 39 -3.87 6.38 16.49
N PRO A 40 -5.15 6.47 16.90
CA PRO A 40 -5.96 5.30 17.21
C PRO A 40 -6.11 4.44 15.94
N LYS A 41 -5.87 3.13 16.07
CA LYS A 41 -5.92 2.17 14.96
C LYS A 41 -7.05 1.16 15.17
N THR A 42 -7.93 1.05 14.18
CA THR A 42 -8.93 -0.01 14.08
C THR A 42 -8.25 -1.28 13.50
N PRO A 43 -8.34 -2.44 14.19
CA PRO A 43 -7.67 -3.67 13.78
C PRO A 43 -8.16 -4.24 12.43
N GLU A 44 -9.37 -3.90 11.99
CA GLU A 44 -9.93 -4.31 10.70
C GLU A 44 -9.08 -3.83 9.52
N ALA A 45 -8.45 -2.65 9.62
CA ALA A 45 -7.68 -2.06 8.53
C ALA A 45 -6.44 -2.89 8.14
N LEU A 46 -5.76 -3.56 9.08
CA LEU A 46 -4.47 -4.19 8.78
C LEU A 46 -4.59 -5.45 7.92
N LYS A 47 -5.59 -6.29 8.21
CA LYS A 47 -5.83 -7.53 7.45
C LYS A 47 -6.22 -7.19 6.01
N ASP A 48 -7.09 -6.21 5.85
CA ASP A 48 -7.52 -5.79 4.52
C ASP A 48 -6.38 -5.09 3.76
N TRP A 49 -5.52 -4.32 4.44
CA TRP A 49 -4.30 -3.76 3.85
C TRP A 49 -3.34 -4.83 3.32
N LEU A 50 -3.11 -5.90 4.09
CA LEU A 50 -2.26 -7.02 3.67
C LEU A 50 -2.83 -7.76 2.46
N ARG A 51 -4.16 -7.95 2.41
CA ARG A 51 -4.82 -8.57 1.24
C ARG A 51 -4.54 -7.75 -0.02
N VAL A 52 -4.84 -6.45 0.01
CA VAL A 52 -4.68 -5.63 -1.20
C VAL A 52 -3.21 -5.43 -1.56
N LEU A 53 -2.28 -5.37 -0.60
CA LEU A 53 -0.84 -5.41 -0.90
C LEU A 53 -0.47 -6.65 -1.73
N GLY A 54 -1.03 -7.82 -1.40
CA GLY A 54 -0.83 -9.03 -2.19
C GLY A 54 -1.40 -8.92 -3.60
N GLU A 55 -2.61 -8.38 -3.74
CA GLU A 55 -3.24 -8.13 -5.04
C GLU A 55 -2.41 -7.16 -5.91
N VAL A 56 -1.87 -6.09 -5.32
CA VAL A 56 -1.00 -5.11 -6.01
C VAL A 56 0.30 -5.75 -6.50
N ILE A 57 0.93 -6.62 -5.70
CA ILE A 57 2.17 -7.32 -6.11
C ILE A 57 1.93 -8.18 -7.36
N VAL A 58 0.74 -8.75 -7.55
CA VAL A 58 0.38 -9.53 -8.76
C VAL A 58 -0.04 -8.60 -9.90
N ALA A 59 -0.78 -7.53 -9.60
CA ALA A 59 -1.27 -6.59 -10.60
C ALA A 59 -0.13 -5.86 -11.32
N ILE A 60 0.94 -5.47 -10.61
CA ILE A 60 2.06 -4.71 -11.18
C ILE A 60 2.75 -5.47 -12.34
N PRO A 61 3.27 -6.70 -12.17
CA PRO A 61 3.87 -7.45 -13.28
C PRO A 61 2.92 -7.65 -14.46
N GLN A 62 1.64 -7.94 -14.18
CA GLN A 62 0.62 -8.09 -15.21
C GLN A 62 0.42 -6.78 -15.99
N ALA A 63 0.35 -5.65 -15.29
CA ALA A 63 0.23 -4.32 -15.89
C ALA A 63 1.39 -3.99 -16.85
N TYR A 64 2.61 -4.36 -16.49
CA TYR A 64 3.77 -4.18 -17.38
C TYR A 64 3.70 -5.05 -18.65
N ILE A 65 3.27 -6.31 -18.52
CA ILE A 65 3.11 -7.21 -19.68
C ILE A 65 2.05 -6.65 -20.64
N GLU A 66 0.92 -6.20 -20.09
CA GLU A 66 -0.18 -5.65 -20.89
C GLU A 66 0.18 -4.27 -21.49
N ALA A 67 0.94 -3.43 -20.80
CA ALA A 67 1.47 -2.19 -21.37
C ALA A 67 2.37 -2.48 -22.58
N PHE A 68 3.20 -3.52 -22.51
CA PHE A 68 4.02 -3.97 -23.63
C PHE A 68 3.15 -4.50 -24.79
N GLU A 69 2.06 -5.22 -24.48
CA GLU A 69 1.08 -5.66 -25.47
C GLU A 69 0.45 -4.48 -26.22
N ILE A 70 0.02 -3.42 -25.51
CA ILE A 70 -0.55 -2.21 -26.10
C ILE A 70 0.46 -1.50 -27.02
N MET A 71 1.73 -1.45 -26.62
CA MET A 71 2.80 -0.85 -27.44
C MET A 71 2.99 -1.61 -28.76
N LEU A 72 2.84 -2.94 -28.75
CA LEU A 72 2.94 -3.78 -29.95
C LEU A 72 1.64 -3.84 -30.76
N ARG A 73 0.49 -3.77 -30.09
CA ARG A 73 -0.86 -3.84 -30.67
C ARG A 73 -1.72 -2.71 -30.10
N PRO A 74 -1.67 -1.52 -30.73
CA PRO A 74 -2.41 -0.36 -30.28
C PRO A 74 -3.91 -0.67 -30.24
N HIS A 75 -4.53 -0.43 -29.08
CA HIS A 75 -5.98 -0.51 -28.92
C HIS A 75 -6.62 0.75 -29.52
N LYS A 76 -7.81 0.62 -30.11
CA LYS A 76 -8.49 1.73 -30.84
C LYS A 76 -9.67 2.33 -30.08
N HIS A 77 -9.95 1.86 -28.87
CA HIS A 77 -11.14 2.22 -28.12
C HIS A 77 -10.81 2.34 -26.62
N GLU A 78 -11.38 3.36 -26.00
CA GLU A 78 -11.28 3.65 -24.58
C GLU A 78 -12.71 3.94 -24.09
N ASP A 79 -13.09 3.31 -22.98
CA ASP A 79 -14.41 3.47 -22.37
C ASP A 79 -14.27 4.12 -21.00
N VAL A 80 -15.19 5.02 -20.66
CA VAL A 80 -15.29 5.65 -19.33
C VAL A 80 -16.50 5.06 -18.61
N ILE A 81 -16.24 4.36 -17.50
CA ILE A 81 -17.28 3.70 -16.70
C ILE A 81 -17.33 4.34 -15.32
N MET A 82 -18.52 4.74 -14.89
CA MET A 82 -18.76 5.23 -13.53
C MET A 82 -19.10 4.05 -12.61
N GLU A 83 -18.22 3.72 -11.67
CA GLU A 83 -18.42 2.63 -10.71
C GLU A 83 -18.63 3.13 -9.29
N GLY A 84 -19.68 2.63 -8.63
CA GLY A 84 -19.98 2.96 -7.24
C GLY A 84 -19.13 2.16 -6.25
N VAL A 85 -18.62 2.82 -5.21
CA VAL A 85 -17.82 2.14 -4.17
C VAL A 85 -18.68 1.12 -3.42
N LYS A 86 -18.11 -0.06 -3.15
CA LYS A 86 -18.78 -1.13 -2.38
C LYS A 86 -19.22 -0.64 -0.99
N PRO A 87 -20.42 -1.02 -0.51
CA PRO A 87 -20.91 -0.63 0.80
C PRO A 87 -20.00 -1.16 1.92
N GLN A 88 -19.93 -0.45 3.06
CA GLN A 88 -19.15 -0.81 4.26
C GLN A 88 -17.62 -0.78 4.12
N ARG A 89 -17.08 -0.08 3.11
CA ARG A 89 -15.63 0.17 2.99
C ARG A 89 -15.20 1.35 3.89
N THR A 90 -14.16 1.13 4.70
CA THR A 90 -13.52 2.24 5.44
C THR A 90 -12.79 3.17 4.47
N PRO A 91 -12.58 4.47 4.79
CA PRO A 91 -11.90 5.40 3.88
C PRO A 91 -10.51 4.91 3.42
N GLY A 92 -9.75 4.25 4.30
CA GLY A 92 -8.45 3.67 3.96
C GLY A 92 -8.53 2.51 2.97
N LEU A 93 -9.65 1.80 2.95
CA LEU A 93 -9.91 0.73 1.98
C LEU A 93 -10.40 1.23 0.64
N ILE A 94 -11.13 2.34 0.63
CA ILE A 94 -11.49 3.03 -0.61
C ILE A 94 -10.23 3.54 -1.29
N PHE A 95 -9.34 4.19 -0.52
CA PHE A 95 -8.04 4.64 -1.02
C PHE A 95 -7.25 3.47 -1.64
N LEU A 96 -7.22 2.34 -0.95
CA LEU A 96 -6.45 1.19 -1.40
C LEU A 96 -7.05 0.50 -2.63
N ASP A 97 -8.39 0.49 -2.77
CA ASP A 97 -9.08 0.02 -3.98
C ASP A 97 -8.75 0.93 -5.19
N ILE A 98 -8.72 2.26 -5.01
CA ILE A 98 -8.34 3.20 -6.09
C ILE A 98 -6.92 2.92 -6.57
N PHE A 99 -5.98 2.71 -5.65
CA PHE A 99 -4.61 2.34 -6.00
C PHE A 99 -4.54 1.02 -6.74
N LEU A 100 -5.31 0.01 -6.31
CA LEU A 100 -5.36 -1.27 -7.00
C LEU A 100 -5.90 -1.12 -8.42
N ILE A 101 -7.02 -0.40 -8.62
CA ILE A 101 -7.58 -0.17 -9.96
C ILE A 101 -6.56 0.55 -10.85
N THR A 102 -5.83 1.53 -10.30
CA THR A 102 -4.80 2.26 -11.04
C THR A 102 -3.58 1.39 -11.37
N PHE A 103 -3.23 0.45 -10.51
CA PHE A 103 -2.16 -0.53 -10.79
C PHE A 103 -2.64 -1.74 -11.60
N THR A 104 -3.96 -1.88 -11.82
CA THR A 104 -4.52 -2.93 -12.66
C THR A 104 -4.31 -2.52 -14.12
N PRO A 105 -3.90 -3.44 -15.00
CA PRO A 105 -3.71 -3.14 -16.41
C PRO A 105 -4.92 -2.48 -17.05
N LYS A 106 -4.65 -1.57 -17.99
CA LYS A 106 -5.64 -0.97 -18.90
C LYS A 106 -6.71 -0.11 -18.21
N THR A 107 -6.53 0.23 -16.93
CA THR A 107 -7.48 1.05 -16.15
C THR A 107 -6.79 2.20 -15.42
N ILE A 108 -7.48 3.33 -15.28
CA ILE A 108 -7.07 4.49 -14.48
C ILE A 108 -8.32 5.15 -13.86
N VAL A 109 -8.17 5.73 -12.68
CA VAL A 109 -9.24 6.41 -11.93
C VAL A 109 -8.92 7.90 -11.77
#